data_AF-A0A1Q7UA85-F1
#
_entry.id   AF-A0A1Q7UA85-F1
#
_cell.length_a   1.000
_cell.length_b   1.000
_cell.length_c   1.000
_cell.angle_alpha   90.00
_cell.angle_beta   90.00
_cell.angle_gamma   90.00
#
_symmetry.space_group_name_H-M   'P 1'
#
loop_
_entity.id
_entity.type
_entity.pdbx_description
1 polymer ?
#
loop_
_entity_poly.entity_id
_entity_poly.type
_entity_poly.pdbx_seq_one_letter_code
_entity_poly.pdbx_strand_id
1 'polypeptide(L)'
;MTATHGEPSDGEGMAGRLVLVIDATVPAAVHQASATLAARLADEAGLPVTVATAPVDRLDALRDSLGRDADVRRREYAPTPRADASQPMSSAPFLWRRDGRPDWGSMWTTFCELALYGGPPQRGPESPLRAPTNPADSGREMLAEMQRGIWETTGLYAESIEPGWLAVTCESPTMAAWMCAAIILENVDARVEEERLVLPAGPDYQLKDEVKSIITVVAKTHHYWQAHVTGAAEHR
;
A
#
# COMPACT_ATOMS: atom_id res chain seq x y z
N MET A 1 -10.59 14.58 -66.84
CA MET A 1 -11.31 14.02 -65.68
C MET A 1 -10.27 13.66 -64.64
N THR A 2 -10.27 14.44 -63.57
CA THR A 2 -9.27 14.50 -62.49
C THR A 2 -9.66 13.62 -61.31
N ALA A 3 -8.61 13.15 -60.60
CA ALA A 3 -8.56 12.72 -59.20
C ALA A 3 -9.27 11.39 -58.87
N THR A 4 -8.77 10.51 -57.98
CA THR A 4 -7.91 10.69 -56.80
C THR A 4 -7.11 9.39 -56.58
N HIS A 5 -5.78 9.44 -56.63
CA HIS A 5 -4.96 8.51 -55.84
C HIS A 5 -4.84 9.15 -54.47
N GLY A 6 -5.45 8.53 -53.45
CA GLY A 6 -5.25 8.94 -52.07
C GLY A 6 -3.77 8.73 -51.72
N GLU A 7 -3.06 9.83 -51.47
CA GLU A 7 -1.76 9.78 -50.82
C GLU A 7 -1.92 9.13 -49.43
N PRO A 8 -0.96 8.28 -49.00
CA PRO A 8 -0.91 7.88 -47.61
C PRO A 8 -0.68 9.14 -46.77
N SER A 9 -1.57 9.36 -45.81
CA SER A 9 -1.53 10.46 -44.85
C SER A 9 -0.13 10.56 -44.19
N ASP A 10 0.65 11.55 -44.61
CA ASP A 10 1.79 12.09 -43.88
C ASP A 10 1.28 12.65 -42.54
N GLY A 11 1.31 11.81 -41.49
CA GLY A 11 0.82 12.18 -40.15
C GLY A 11 1.22 11.28 -38.99
N GLU A 12 1.96 10.19 -39.20
CA GLU A 12 2.34 9.22 -38.14
C GLU A 12 3.82 9.30 -37.74
N GLY A 13 4.33 10.49 -37.46
CA GLY A 13 5.65 10.63 -36.85
C GLY A 13 5.69 10.13 -35.41
N MET A 14 6.86 9.70 -34.92
CA MET A 14 7.11 9.42 -33.49
C MET A 14 7.13 10.68 -32.60
N ALA A 15 6.93 11.86 -33.18
CA ALA A 15 6.93 13.12 -32.46
C ALA A 15 5.82 13.15 -31.40
N GLY A 16 6.20 13.37 -30.13
CA GLY A 16 5.25 13.48 -29.03
C GLY A 16 4.55 12.18 -28.65
N ARG A 17 5.16 11.01 -28.87
CA ARG A 17 4.59 9.72 -28.47
C ARG A 17 5.53 8.95 -27.55
N LEU A 18 4.95 8.20 -26.62
CA LEU A 18 5.66 7.28 -25.74
C LEU A 18 5.39 5.86 -26.20
N VAL A 19 6.41 4.99 -26.17
CA VAL A 19 6.26 3.58 -26.57
C VAL A 19 6.87 2.69 -25.50
N LEU A 20 6.07 1.74 -25.02
CA LEU A 20 6.49 0.65 -24.16
C LEU A 20 6.51 -0.64 -24.99
N VAL A 21 7.68 -1.27 -25.12
CA VAL A 21 7.82 -2.55 -25.84
C VAL A 21 8.08 -3.67 -24.82
N ILE A 22 7.27 -4.72 -24.87
CA ILE A 22 7.27 -5.83 -23.90
C ILE A 22 7.61 -7.12 -24.62
N ASP A 23 8.37 -8.00 -23.97
CA ASP A 23 8.59 -9.36 -24.47
C ASP A 23 7.25 -10.11 -24.57
N ALA A 24 6.96 -10.66 -25.75
CA ALA A 24 5.74 -11.40 -26.03
C ALA A 24 5.56 -12.68 -25.17
N THR A 25 6.62 -13.13 -24.50
CA THR A 25 6.62 -14.35 -23.68
C THR A 25 6.32 -14.11 -22.20
N VAL A 26 6.19 -12.85 -21.76
CA VAL A 26 5.90 -12.55 -20.35
C VAL A 26 4.50 -13.02 -19.94
N PRO A 27 4.25 -13.30 -18.65
CA PRO A 27 2.93 -13.71 -18.18
C PRO A 27 1.84 -12.65 -18.47
N ALA A 28 0.60 -13.11 -18.66
CA ALA A 28 -0.56 -12.23 -18.87
C ALA A 28 -0.72 -11.14 -17.80
N ALA A 29 -0.35 -11.45 -16.54
CA ALA A 29 -0.34 -10.47 -15.45
C ALA A 29 0.61 -9.28 -15.73
N VAL A 30 1.76 -9.53 -16.35
CA VAL A 30 2.72 -8.48 -16.74
C VAL A 30 2.18 -7.64 -17.89
N HIS A 31 1.50 -8.26 -18.86
CA HIS A 31 0.81 -7.51 -19.92
C HIS A 31 -0.26 -6.59 -19.35
N GLN A 32 -1.09 -7.08 -18.41
CA GLN A 32 -2.13 -6.29 -17.78
C GLN A 32 -1.55 -5.14 -16.95
N ALA A 33 -0.54 -5.41 -16.12
CA ALA A 33 0.14 -4.38 -15.33
C ALA A 33 0.74 -3.28 -16.23
N SER A 34 1.33 -3.68 -17.35
CA SER A 34 1.92 -2.74 -18.32
C SER A 34 0.86 -1.88 -19.01
N ALA A 35 -0.30 -2.44 -19.36
CA ALA A 35 -1.41 -1.68 -19.93
C ALA A 35 -1.96 -0.65 -18.92
N THR A 36 -2.11 -1.04 -17.65
CA THR A 36 -2.54 -0.11 -16.59
C THR A 36 -1.54 1.03 -16.40
N LEU A 37 -0.24 0.73 -16.34
CA LEU A 37 0.80 1.76 -16.21
C LEU A 37 0.86 2.69 -17.42
N ALA A 38 0.71 2.16 -18.63
CA ALA A 38 0.69 2.95 -19.86
C ALA A 38 -0.48 3.94 -19.89
N ALA A 39 -1.67 3.53 -19.44
CA ALA A 39 -2.83 4.43 -19.35
C ALA A 39 -2.56 5.60 -18.41
N ARG A 40 -2.07 5.33 -17.18
CA ARG A 40 -1.72 6.39 -16.22
C ARG A 40 -0.64 7.33 -16.76
N LEU A 41 0.39 6.78 -17.39
CA LEU A 41 1.48 7.57 -17.95
C LEU A 41 0.97 8.48 -19.08
N ALA A 42 0.00 8.02 -19.88
CA ALA A 42 -0.62 8.83 -20.92
C ALA A 42 -1.36 10.03 -20.33
N ASP A 43 -2.12 9.82 -19.26
CA ASP A 43 -2.84 10.89 -18.54
C ASP A 43 -1.87 11.88 -17.89
N GLU A 44 -0.84 11.37 -17.18
CA GLU A 44 0.15 12.21 -16.48
C GLU A 44 1.01 13.03 -17.45
N ALA A 45 1.42 12.44 -18.57
CA ALA A 45 2.27 13.11 -19.55
C ALA A 45 1.48 13.97 -20.55
N GLY A 46 0.17 13.76 -20.67
CA GLY A 46 -0.65 14.34 -21.74
C GLY A 46 -0.24 13.90 -23.14
N LEU A 47 0.43 12.75 -23.28
CA LEU A 47 0.95 12.21 -24.53
C LEU A 47 0.42 10.78 -24.75
N PRO A 48 0.16 10.36 -26.00
CA PRO A 48 -0.23 8.98 -26.29
C PRO A 48 0.90 8.00 -25.93
N VAL A 49 0.54 6.93 -25.22
CA VAL A 49 1.42 5.80 -24.91
C VAL A 49 0.97 4.56 -25.68
N THR A 50 1.85 4.01 -26.52
CA THR A 50 1.60 2.75 -27.22
C THR A 50 2.28 1.61 -26.48
N VAL A 51 1.55 0.54 -26.18
CA VAL A 51 2.11 -0.73 -25.69
C VAL A 51 2.22 -1.72 -26.84
N ALA A 52 3.43 -2.14 -27.16
CA ALA A 52 3.70 -3.14 -28.18
C ALA A 52 4.29 -4.40 -27.55
N THR A 53 3.91 -5.57 -28.07
CA THR A 53 4.53 -6.84 -27.71
C THR A 53 5.43 -7.29 -28.85
N ALA A 54 6.62 -7.78 -28.53
CA ALA A 54 7.61 -8.21 -29.51
C ALA A 54 8.36 -9.45 -29.02
N PRO A 55 8.71 -10.39 -29.91
CA PRO A 55 9.55 -11.52 -29.52
C PRO A 55 10.98 -11.06 -29.17
N VAL A 56 11.69 -11.85 -28.38
CA VAL A 56 13.00 -11.48 -27.79
C VAL A 56 14.06 -11.10 -28.83
N ASP A 57 14.07 -11.73 -30.00
CA ASP A 57 15.00 -11.43 -31.09
C ASP A 57 14.81 -10.00 -31.64
N ARG A 58 13.56 -9.51 -31.64
CA ARG A 58 13.25 -8.13 -32.04
C ARG A 58 13.61 -7.13 -30.94
N LEU A 59 13.46 -7.52 -29.67
CA LEU A 59 13.91 -6.70 -28.54
C LEU A 59 15.43 -6.56 -28.51
N ASP A 60 16.16 -7.64 -28.79
CA ASP A 60 17.62 -7.62 -28.90
C ASP A 60 18.07 -6.67 -30.02
N ALA A 61 17.45 -6.77 -31.20
CA ALA A 61 17.74 -5.85 -32.31
C ALA A 61 17.45 -4.38 -31.96
N LEU A 62 16.34 -4.12 -31.26
CA LEU A 62 15.98 -2.77 -30.79
C LEU A 62 17.01 -2.24 -29.78
N ARG A 63 17.38 -3.06 -28.79
CA ARG A 63 18.40 -2.74 -27.78
C ARG A 63 19.72 -2.41 -28.45
N ASP A 64 20.16 -3.21 -29.41
CA ASP A 64 21.43 -3.03 -30.10
C ASP A 64 21.42 -1.80 -31.02
N SER A 65 20.26 -1.48 -31.62
CA SER A 65 20.07 -0.26 -32.41
C SER A 65 20.16 0.98 -31.53
N LEU A 66 19.38 1.02 -30.43
CA LEU A 66 19.47 2.09 -29.44
C LEU A 66 20.90 2.17 -28.91
N GLY A 67 21.52 1.00 -28.67
CA GLY A 67 22.88 0.68 -28.26
C GLY A 67 23.98 1.51 -28.91
N ARG A 68 23.95 1.53 -30.24
CA ARG A 68 25.01 2.09 -31.08
C ARG A 68 24.82 3.57 -31.40
N ASP A 69 23.67 4.13 -31.08
CA ASP A 69 23.35 5.53 -31.36
C ASP A 69 23.89 6.43 -30.23
N ALA A 70 24.83 7.31 -30.57
CA ALA A 70 25.49 8.21 -29.64
C ALA A 70 24.56 9.35 -29.14
N ASP A 71 23.49 9.65 -29.89
CA ASP A 71 22.53 10.69 -29.52
C ASP A 71 21.44 10.16 -28.57
N VAL A 72 21.35 8.84 -28.39
CA VAL A 72 20.35 8.20 -27.51
C VAL A 72 20.82 8.18 -26.06
N ARG A 73 20.14 8.94 -25.20
CA ARG A 73 20.32 8.91 -23.75
C ARG A 73 19.49 7.79 -23.14
N ARG A 74 20.15 6.86 -22.44
CA ARG A 74 19.48 5.73 -21.77
C ARG A 74 19.70 5.79 -20.26
N ARG A 75 18.65 5.48 -19.53
CA ARG A 75 18.69 5.26 -18.09
C ARG A 75 17.88 4.02 -17.79
N GLU A 76 18.55 3.04 -17.21
CA GLU A 76 17.91 1.82 -16.75
C GLU A 76 17.39 2.04 -15.33
N TYR A 77 16.14 1.68 -15.10
CA TYR A 77 15.54 1.64 -13.77
C TYR A 77 15.40 0.18 -13.39
N ALA A 78 16.32 -0.32 -12.59
CA ALA A 78 16.18 -1.66 -12.03
C ALA A 78 14.89 -1.71 -11.20
N PRO A 79 14.11 -2.80 -11.27
CA PRO A 79 13.04 -3.00 -10.31
C PRO A 79 13.65 -2.88 -8.92
N THR A 80 13.06 -2.06 -8.05
CA THR A 80 13.42 -2.05 -6.64
C THR A 80 13.34 -3.51 -6.19
N PRO A 81 14.44 -4.13 -5.71
CA PRO A 81 14.37 -5.46 -5.16
C PRO A 81 13.24 -5.43 -4.16
N ARG A 82 12.25 -6.32 -4.33
CA ARG A 82 11.19 -6.46 -3.34
C ARG A 82 11.91 -6.57 -2.02
N ALA A 83 11.71 -5.58 -1.14
CA ALA A 83 12.40 -5.53 0.13
C ALA A 83 12.24 -6.91 0.75
N ASP A 84 13.35 -7.50 1.19
CA ASP A 84 13.32 -8.78 1.88
C ASP A 84 12.27 -8.64 2.99
N ALA A 85 11.14 -9.34 2.84
CA ALA A 85 9.98 -9.20 3.71
C ALA A 85 10.30 -9.57 5.17
N SER A 86 11.54 -10.05 5.40
CA SER A 86 12.12 -10.36 6.70
C SER A 86 12.82 -9.19 7.40
N GLN A 87 13.07 -8.05 6.75
CA GLN A 87 13.63 -6.89 7.47
C GLN A 87 12.50 -6.04 8.05
N PRO A 88 12.34 -6.00 9.40
CA PRO A 88 11.36 -5.13 10.03
C PRO A 88 11.69 -3.68 9.71
N MET A 89 10.68 -2.93 9.27
CA MET A 89 10.81 -1.48 9.14
C MET A 89 11.16 -0.86 10.49
N SER A 90 12.10 0.09 10.49
CA SER A 90 12.33 0.92 11.67
C SER A 90 11.05 1.70 11.97
N SER A 91 10.41 1.40 13.10
CA SER A 91 9.22 2.13 13.54
C SER A 91 9.56 3.59 13.86
N ALA A 92 8.68 4.53 13.51
CA ALA A 92 8.87 5.96 13.79
C ALA A 92 9.25 6.20 15.26
N PRO A 93 10.23 7.05 15.59
CA PRO A 93 10.63 7.26 16.98
C PRO A 93 9.45 7.76 17.82
N PHE A 94 9.43 7.42 19.11
CA PHE A 94 8.42 7.97 20.01
C PHE A 94 8.57 9.48 20.12
N LEU A 95 7.48 10.20 19.89
CA LEU A 95 7.31 11.57 20.36
C LEU A 95 6.63 11.54 21.73
N TRP A 96 7.12 12.36 22.64
CA TRP A 96 6.64 12.42 24.02
C TRP A 96 6.10 13.81 24.33
N ARG A 97 4.95 13.86 24.99
CA ARG A 97 4.37 15.09 25.53
C ARG A 97 5.11 15.52 26.80
N ARG A 98 4.82 16.74 27.25
CA ARG A 98 5.37 17.29 28.49
C ARG A 98 4.97 16.51 29.75
N ASP A 99 3.84 15.79 29.70
CA ASP A 99 3.36 14.95 30.80
C ASP A 99 4.03 13.56 30.84
N GLY A 100 4.95 13.27 29.90
CA GLY A 100 5.66 12.01 29.81
C GLY A 100 4.90 10.90 29.06
N ARG A 101 3.71 11.17 28.50
CA ARG A 101 2.97 10.19 27.68
C ARG A 101 3.32 10.31 26.20
N PRO A 102 3.15 9.24 25.39
CA PRO A 102 3.34 9.30 23.95
C PRO A 102 2.38 10.29 23.28
N ASP A 103 2.89 11.08 22.34
CA ASP A 103 2.10 11.97 21.50
C ASP A 103 1.64 11.26 20.22
N TRP A 104 0.62 10.41 20.33
CA TRP A 104 0.19 9.53 19.24
C TRP A 104 -0.26 10.31 18.00
N GLY A 105 -1.05 11.38 18.19
CA GLY A 105 -1.57 12.19 17.09
C GLY A 105 -0.51 12.95 16.27
N SER A 106 0.71 13.12 16.82
CA SER A 106 1.82 13.78 16.11
C SER A 106 2.96 12.82 15.76
N MET A 107 2.90 11.54 16.20
CA MET A 107 4.00 10.59 16.06
C MET A 107 4.34 10.26 14.60
N TRP A 108 3.32 10.29 13.72
CA TRP A 108 3.48 9.99 12.30
C TRP A 108 3.14 11.21 11.45
N THR A 109 4.08 11.61 10.58
CA THR A 109 3.84 12.63 9.56
C THR A 109 3.44 12.02 8.22
N THR A 110 3.87 10.79 7.96
CA THR A 110 3.55 9.98 6.77
C THR A 110 3.50 8.51 7.16
N PHE A 111 2.77 7.72 6.39
CA PHE A 111 2.77 6.27 6.48
C PHE A 111 3.43 5.65 5.25
N CYS A 112 4.10 4.53 5.45
CA CYS A 112 4.56 3.71 4.34
C CYS A 112 3.39 3.00 3.66
N GLU A 113 3.65 2.49 2.46
CA GLU A 113 2.67 1.72 1.71
C GLU A 113 2.16 0.50 2.51
N LEU A 114 0.86 0.23 2.42
CA LEU A 114 0.30 -0.99 3.01
C LEU A 114 0.84 -2.23 2.32
N ALA A 115 0.95 -3.32 3.07
CA ALA A 115 1.24 -4.64 2.52
C ALA A 115 0.23 -5.05 1.43
N LEU A 116 -1.03 -4.63 1.60
CA LEU A 116 -2.10 -4.80 0.60
C LEU A 116 -1.74 -4.20 -0.77
N TYR A 117 -0.98 -3.11 -0.81
CA TYR A 117 -0.57 -2.43 -2.05
C TYR A 117 0.88 -2.77 -2.47
N GLY A 118 1.53 -3.70 -1.78
CA GLY A 118 2.89 -4.16 -2.11
C GLY A 118 4.00 -3.53 -1.26
N GLY A 119 3.65 -2.66 -0.30
CA GLY A 119 4.59 -2.20 0.73
C GLY A 119 5.04 -3.32 1.67
N PRO A 120 6.12 -3.12 2.44
CA PRO A 120 6.49 -4.06 3.50
C PRO A 120 5.44 -4.03 4.64
N PRO A 121 5.13 -5.18 5.26
CA PRO A 121 4.26 -5.21 6.43
C PRO A 121 4.95 -4.54 7.62
N GLN A 122 4.16 -3.91 8.48
CA GLN A 122 4.63 -3.24 9.69
C GLN A 122 5.37 -4.20 10.61
N ARG A 123 4.85 -5.42 10.77
CA ARG A 123 5.51 -6.50 11.47
C ARG A 123 5.97 -7.56 10.47
N GLY A 124 7.18 -8.07 10.66
CA GLY A 124 7.66 -9.21 9.87
C GLY A 124 6.93 -10.50 10.24
N PRO A 125 6.95 -11.52 9.36
CA PRO A 125 6.28 -12.80 9.61
C PRO A 125 6.83 -13.56 10.83
N GLU A 126 8.06 -13.26 11.25
CA GLU A 126 8.73 -13.84 12.43
C GLU A 126 8.29 -13.21 13.76
N SER A 127 7.57 -12.08 13.73
CA SER A 127 7.03 -11.44 14.92
C SER A 127 5.61 -10.93 14.67
N PRO A 128 4.64 -11.82 14.41
CA PRO A 128 3.25 -11.43 14.25
C PRO A 128 2.62 -11.15 15.63
N LEU A 129 1.65 -10.24 15.69
CA LEU A 129 0.79 -10.13 16.87
C LEU A 129 -0.38 -11.10 16.71
N ARG A 130 -0.39 -12.14 17.55
CA ARG A 130 -1.38 -13.21 17.47
C ARG A 130 -2.51 -13.02 18.46
N ALA A 131 -3.64 -13.63 18.14
CA ALA A 131 -4.74 -13.83 19.07
C ALA A 131 -4.22 -14.46 20.39
N PRO A 132 -4.70 -13.99 21.55
CA PRO A 132 -4.26 -14.53 22.83
C PRO A 132 -4.60 -16.01 22.93
N THR A 133 -3.59 -16.86 23.21
CA THR A 133 -3.79 -18.30 23.43
C THR A 133 -4.33 -18.59 24.82
N ASN A 134 -4.12 -17.67 25.78
CA ASN A 134 -4.70 -17.69 27.11
C ASN A 134 -5.37 -16.33 27.36
N PRO A 135 -6.72 -16.28 27.49
CA PRO A 135 -7.43 -15.01 27.68
C PRO A 135 -7.13 -14.45 29.07
N ALA A 136 -6.34 -13.39 29.09
CA ALA A 136 -6.11 -12.55 30.26
C ALA A 136 -6.07 -11.10 29.81
N ASP A 137 -6.55 -10.21 30.66
CA ASP A 137 -6.60 -8.78 30.35
C ASP A 137 -5.19 -8.21 30.21
N SER A 138 -4.99 -7.38 29.18
CA SER A 138 -3.95 -6.35 29.19
C SER A 138 -3.89 -5.67 30.56
N GLY A 139 -2.68 -5.32 30.99
CA GLY A 139 -2.53 -4.36 32.09
C GLY A 139 -3.40 -3.12 31.82
N ARG A 140 -4.22 -2.71 32.80
CA ARG A 140 -5.20 -1.62 32.67
C ARG A 140 -4.61 -0.35 32.04
N GLU A 141 -3.36 -0.05 32.36
CA GLU A 141 -2.62 1.08 31.79
C GLU A 141 -2.38 0.92 30.29
N MET A 142 -1.89 -0.24 29.82
CA MET A 142 -1.60 -0.50 28.41
C MET A 142 -2.88 -0.55 27.57
N LEU A 143 -3.95 -1.11 28.12
CA LEU A 143 -5.28 -1.07 27.50
C LEU A 143 -5.77 0.37 27.32
N ALA A 144 -5.66 1.19 28.37
CA ALA A 144 -6.02 2.61 28.30
C ALA A 144 -5.13 3.39 27.30
N GLU A 145 -3.83 3.04 27.19
CA GLU A 145 -2.94 3.62 26.19
C GLU A 145 -3.34 3.23 24.75
N MET A 146 -3.73 1.97 24.51
CA MET A 146 -4.24 1.54 23.20
C MET A 146 -5.49 2.32 22.81
N GLN A 147 -6.47 2.40 23.70
CA GLN A 147 -7.72 3.14 23.46
C GLN A 147 -7.44 4.62 23.16
N ARG A 148 -6.59 5.26 23.97
CA ARG A 148 -6.20 6.65 23.77
C ARG A 148 -5.46 6.85 22.44
N GLY A 149 -4.51 5.99 22.12
CA GLY A 149 -3.72 6.12 20.89
C GLY A 149 -4.56 5.93 19.63
N ILE A 150 -5.48 4.98 19.63
CA ILE A 150 -6.43 4.78 18.53
C ILE A 150 -7.32 6.01 18.36
N TRP A 151 -7.89 6.52 19.45
CA TRP A 151 -8.70 7.74 19.42
C TRP A 151 -7.93 8.96 18.90
N GLU A 152 -6.72 9.21 19.41
CA GLU A 152 -5.93 10.38 19.02
C GLU A 152 -5.45 10.34 17.56
N THR A 153 -5.33 9.16 16.96
CA THR A 153 -4.83 8.99 15.60
C THR A 153 -5.93 8.85 14.56
N THR A 154 -7.09 8.31 14.95
CA THR A 154 -8.17 7.99 14.01
C THR A 154 -9.50 8.63 14.35
N GLY A 155 -9.73 9.00 15.61
CA GLY A 155 -11.05 9.40 16.11
C GLY A 155 -12.02 8.23 16.29
N LEU A 156 -11.58 6.98 16.10
CA LEU A 156 -12.42 5.80 16.33
C LEU A 156 -12.44 5.43 17.81
N TYR A 157 -13.60 4.99 18.28
CA TYR A 157 -13.77 4.52 19.65
C TYR A 157 -13.27 3.08 19.79
N ALA A 158 -12.55 2.80 20.88
CA ALA A 158 -12.06 1.47 21.19
C ALA A 158 -12.44 1.06 22.62
N GLU A 159 -12.88 -0.18 22.81
CA GLU A 159 -13.26 -0.73 24.10
C GLU A 159 -12.78 -2.17 24.28
N SER A 160 -12.57 -2.57 25.54
CA SER A 160 -12.30 -3.98 25.87
C SER A 160 -13.61 -4.75 25.86
N ILE A 161 -13.67 -5.84 25.10
CA ILE A 161 -14.89 -6.65 24.96
C ILE A 161 -14.81 -7.99 25.71
N GLU A 162 -13.62 -8.57 25.78
CA GLU A 162 -13.34 -9.83 26.46
C GLU A 162 -11.83 -9.87 26.78
N PRO A 163 -11.38 -10.70 27.75
CA PRO A 163 -9.99 -10.69 28.15
C PRO A 163 -9.04 -11.01 27.00
N GLY A 164 -8.10 -10.10 26.78
CA GLY A 164 -7.13 -10.20 25.70
C GLY A 164 -7.60 -9.61 24.37
N TRP A 165 -8.76 -8.95 24.30
CA TRP A 165 -9.32 -8.41 23.06
C TRP A 165 -9.84 -6.97 23.19
N LEU A 166 -9.57 -6.19 22.15
CA LEU A 166 -10.01 -4.82 21.99
C LEU A 166 -10.88 -4.70 20.72
N ALA A 167 -12.08 -4.15 20.85
CA ALA A 167 -12.93 -3.81 19.72
C ALA A 167 -12.77 -2.32 19.38
N VAL A 168 -12.64 -2.00 18.09
CA VAL A 168 -12.63 -0.65 17.54
C VAL A 168 -13.89 -0.48 16.69
N THR A 169 -14.74 0.47 17.04
CA THR A 169 -15.96 0.77 16.28
C THR A 169 -15.61 1.57 15.03
N CYS A 170 -15.80 0.98 13.86
CA CYS A 170 -15.64 1.65 12.58
C CYS A 170 -16.92 2.38 12.16
N GLU A 171 -16.81 3.25 11.16
CA GLU A 171 -17.96 4.03 10.64
C GLU A 171 -18.97 3.16 9.87
N SER A 172 -18.53 2.00 9.37
CA SER A 172 -19.39 1.04 8.67
C SER A 172 -18.83 -0.39 8.74
N PRO A 173 -19.70 -1.41 8.52
CA PRO A 173 -19.25 -2.79 8.34
C PRO A 173 -18.25 -2.96 7.19
N THR A 174 -18.36 -2.18 6.12
CA THR A 174 -17.42 -2.22 4.98
C THR A 174 -16.04 -1.74 5.39
N MET A 175 -15.97 -0.66 6.17
CA MET A 175 -14.71 -0.15 6.72
C MET A 175 -14.06 -1.17 7.65
N ALA A 176 -14.84 -1.76 8.56
CA ALA A 176 -14.35 -2.79 9.48
C ALA A 176 -13.78 -3.99 8.72
N ALA A 177 -14.50 -4.48 7.71
CA ALA A 177 -14.06 -5.60 6.87
C ALA A 177 -12.79 -5.29 6.07
N TRP A 178 -12.71 -4.11 5.47
CA TRP A 178 -11.52 -3.70 4.70
C TRP A 178 -10.30 -3.52 5.60
N MET A 179 -10.46 -2.82 6.74
CA MET A 179 -9.38 -2.62 7.69
C MET A 179 -8.90 -3.95 8.26
N CYS A 180 -9.81 -4.87 8.61
CA CYS A 180 -9.44 -6.22 9.07
C CYS A 180 -8.55 -6.95 8.06
N ALA A 181 -8.96 -7.00 6.78
CA ALA A 181 -8.17 -7.64 5.73
C ALA A 181 -6.79 -6.99 5.57
N ALA A 182 -6.70 -5.65 5.63
CA ALA A 182 -5.43 -4.94 5.54
C ALA A 182 -4.53 -5.22 6.76
N ILE A 183 -5.08 -5.23 7.97
CA ILE A 183 -4.34 -5.47 9.23
C ILE A 183 -3.76 -6.89 9.28
N ILE A 184 -4.51 -7.90 8.81
CA ILE A 184 -4.01 -9.27 8.71
C ILE A 184 -2.76 -9.34 7.83
N LEU A 185 -2.74 -8.61 6.70
CA LEU A 185 -1.58 -8.54 5.82
C LEU A 185 -0.38 -7.80 6.43
N GLU A 186 -0.61 -7.00 7.48
CA GLU A 186 0.44 -6.35 8.26
C GLU A 186 0.97 -7.24 9.41
N ASN A 187 0.61 -8.53 9.41
CA ASN A 187 0.98 -9.55 10.40
C ASN A 187 0.44 -9.29 11.82
N VAL A 188 -0.78 -8.75 11.91
CA VAL A 188 -1.55 -8.61 13.15
C VAL A 188 -2.86 -9.36 12.99
N ASP A 189 -3.16 -10.28 13.89
CA ASP A 189 -4.44 -10.99 13.88
C ASP A 189 -5.58 -9.99 14.09
N ALA A 190 -6.65 -10.13 13.31
CA ALA A 190 -7.83 -9.31 13.40
C ALA A 190 -9.07 -10.12 13.04
N ARG A 191 -10.22 -9.75 13.58
CA ARG A 191 -11.52 -10.29 13.20
C ARG A 191 -12.57 -9.18 13.13
N VAL A 192 -13.69 -9.46 12.48
CA VAL A 192 -14.79 -8.50 12.31
C VAL A 192 -16.03 -9.01 13.04
N GLU A 193 -16.67 -8.12 13.78
CA GLU A 193 -17.99 -8.32 14.38
C GLU A 193 -18.87 -7.12 14.00
N GLU A 194 -19.74 -7.28 13.00
CA GLU A 194 -20.58 -6.18 12.47
C GLU A 194 -19.73 -4.97 12.02
N GLU A 195 -19.91 -3.78 12.59
CA GLU A 195 -19.05 -2.61 12.37
C GLU A 195 -17.78 -2.55 13.23
N ARG A 196 -17.47 -3.59 14.00
CA ARG A 196 -16.34 -3.61 14.93
C ARG A 196 -15.17 -4.39 14.36
N LEU A 197 -14.01 -3.76 14.35
CA LEU A 197 -12.72 -4.39 14.15
C LEU A 197 -12.19 -4.88 15.51
N VAL A 198 -11.96 -6.17 15.64
CA VAL A 198 -11.50 -6.80 16.89
C VAL A 198 -10.04 -7.20 16.77
N LEU A 199 -9.22 -6.74 17.72
CA LEU A 199 -7.76 -6.83 17.74
C LEU A 199 -7.26 -7.46 19.05
N PRO A 200 -6.10 -8.12 19.04
CA PRO A 200 -5.52 -8.67 20.25
C PRO A 200 -5.01 -7.55 21.17
N ALA A 201 -5.19 -7.76 22.47
CA ALA A 201 -4.83 -6.88 23.57
C ALA A 201 -4.30 -7.74 24.73
N GLY A 202 -3.23 -8.49 24.47
CA GLY A 202 -2.70 -9.49 25.40
C GLY A 202 -2.18 -8.92 26.72
N PRO A 203 -2.11 -9.73 27.79
CA PRO A 203 -1.75 -9.31 29.14
C PRO A 203 -0.35 -8.68 29.25
N ASP A 204 0.59 -9.18 28.45
CA ASP A 204 2.02 -8.83 28.53
C ASP A 204 2.44 -7.71 27.57
N TYR A 205 1.47 -7.06 26.90
CA TYR A 205 1.73 -6.03 25.89
C TYR A 205 2.56 -4.88 26.46
N GLN A 206 3.67 -4.56 25.80
CA GLN A 206 4.57 -3.49 26.17
C GLN A 206 4.29 -2.25 25.32
N LEU A 207 4.43 -1.08 25.96
CA LEU A 207 4.18 0.21 25.31
C LEU A 207 4.96 0.38 24.00
N LYS A 208 6.25 0.03 24.03
CA LYS A 208 7.17 0.29 22.92
C LYS A 208 7.03 -0.68 21.76
N ASP A 209 6.35 -1.81 21.96
CA ASP A 209 6.28 -2.87 20.96
C ASP A 209 4.84 -3.18 20.57
N GLU A 210 4.11 -3.98 21.34
CA GLU A 210 2.76 -4.44 20.99
C GLU A 210 1.75 -3.29 20.96
N VAL A 211 1.72 -2.45 22.00
CA VAL A 211 0.77 -1.31 22.09
C VAL A 211 0.98 -0.34 20.93
N LYS A 212 2.22 0.05 20.69
CA LYS A 212 2.57 0.89 19.55
C LYS A 212 2.19 0.22 18.23
N SER A 213 2.40 -1.09 18.10
CA SER A 213 2.08 -1.81 16.88
C SER A 213 0.58 -1.81 16.57
N ILE A 214 -0.27 -2.05 17.58
CA ILE A 214 -1.73 -1.98 17.44
C ILE A 214 -2.17 -0.58 17.02
N ILE A 215 -1.68 0.47 17.70
CA ILE A 215 -2.05 1.86 17.36
C ILE A 215 -1.59 2.20 15.94
N THR A 216 -0.36 1.83 15.58
CA THR A 216 0.22 2.12 14.25
C THR A 216 -0.60 1.47 13.14
N VAL A 217 -0.98 0.19 13.29
CA VAL A 217 -1.65 -0.54 12.21
C VAL A 217 -3.07 -0.03 12.01
N VAL A 218 -3.76 0.33 13.10
CA VAL A 218 -5.08 0.97 13.04
C VAL A 218 -4.99 2.36 12.40
N ALA A 219 -4.02 3.18 12.81
CA ALA A 219 -3.81 4.51 12.24
C ALA A 219 -3.47 4.46 10.74
N LYS A 220 -2.55 3.57 10.36
CA LYS A 220 -2.11 3.35 8.97
C LYS A 220 -3.28 2.92 8.09
N THR A 221 -4.03 1.90 8.50
CA THR A 221 -5.14 1.37 7.70
C THR A 221 -6.31 2.35 7.64
N HIS A 222 -6.63 3.04 8.73
CA HIS A 222 -7.62 4.11 8.74
C HIS A 222 -7.26 5.24 7.77
N HIS A 223 -6.01 5.70 7.79
CA HIS A 223 -5.53 6.74 6.87
C HIS A 223 -5.71 6.33 5.41
N TYR A 224 -5.34 5.10 5.06
CA TYR A 224 -5.53 4.57 3.70
C TYR A 224 -7.01 4.45 3.30
N TRP A 225 -7.87 4.01 4.21
CA TRP A 225 -9.31 3.96 3.98
C TRP A 225 -9.87 5.34 3.61
N GLN A 226 -9.52 6.36 4.42
CA GLN A 226 -9.95 7.74 4.20
C GLN A 226 -9.34 8.36 2.92
N ALA A 227 -8.12 7.99 2.56
CA ALA A 227 -7.43 8.57 1.39
C ALA A 227 -7.86 7.93 0.06
N HIS A 228 -8.19 6.63 0.05
CA HIS A 228 -8.28 5.86 -1.21
C HIS A 228 -9.56 5.05 -1.38
N VAL A 229 -10.33 4.80 -0.32
CA VAL A 229 -11.53 3.96 -0.41
C VAL A 229 -12.81 4.79 -0.34
N THR A 230 -12.88 5.77 0.56
CA THR A 230 -14.03 6.70 0.62
C THR A 230 -14.16 7.53 -0.66
N GLY A 231 -13.05 7.99 -1.25
CA GLY A 231 -13.05 8.72 -2.53
C GLY A 231 -13.44 7.88 -3.76
N ALA A 232 -13.35 6.54 -3.69
CA ALA A 232 -13.77 5.64 -4.76
C ALA A 232 -15.30 5.40 -4.77
N ALA A 233 -15.99 5.70 -3.66
CA ALA A 233 -17.44 5.54 -3.54
C ALA A 233 -18.23 6.74 -4.13
N GLU A 234 -17.61 7.91 -4.28
CA GLU A 234 -18.25 9.11 -4.85
C GLU A 234 -18.32 9.10 -6.39
N HIS A 235 -17.63 8.17 -7.04
CA HIS A 235 -17.61 8.00 -8.51
C HIS A 235 -18.45 6.81 -9.00
N ARG A 236 -19.39 6.31 -8.19
CA ARG A 236 -20.25 5.17 -8.56
C ARG A 236 -21.73 5.51 -8.56
#